data_AF-A0A7L1V7V8-F1
#
_entry.id   AF-A0A7L1V7V8-F1
#
_cell.length_a   1.000
_cell.length_b   1.000
_cell.length_c   1.000
_cell.angle_alpha   90.00
_cell.angle_beta   90.00
_cell.angle_gamma   90.00
#
_symmetry.space_group_name_H-M   'P 1'
#
loop_
_entity.id
_entity.type
_entity.pdbx_description
1 polymer ?
#
loop_
_entity_poly.entity_id
_entity_poly.type
_entity_poly.pdbx_seq_one_letter_code
_entity_poly.pdbx_strand_id
1 'polypeptide(L)'
;MRLSALLSAARQRLPPGYRHGTWPPDSLAARLRNPPGQRRRKIFVEPIAKDDWKVFKGDTVQVLAGKDAGKQGMVTQVVQARNWVVVEGLNTHYRYVNRTAKYSGTYIASEAPLLLSQISLVDPEDRKPTEVEWRYTEEGERVRVSLRSGRILPVPPQPRRDGIVPEQWIDGPKDTSQEDALAKTYRPSLKTFEEEIMDAMGIVEKRQPKKSYWY
;
A
#
# COMPACT_ATOMS: atom_id res chain seq x y z
N MET A 1 -3.96 4.60 -24.38
CA MET A 1 -3.43 4.92 -23.05
C MET A 1 -4.45 5.80 -22.33
N ARG A 2 -5.08 5.29 -21.28
CA ARG A 2 -6.11 6.02 -20.53
C ARG A 2 -5.41 7.05 -19.63
N LEU A 3 -5.42 8.32 -20.05
CA LEU A 3 -4.88 9.47 -19.28
C LEU A 3 -5.43 9.56 -17.84
N SER A 4 -6.55 8.89 -17.54
CA SER A 4 -7.13 8.83 -16.21
C SER A 4 -6.28 8.12 -15.15
N ALA A 5 -5.45 7.13 -15.52
CA ALA A 5 -4.64 6.38 -14.56
C ALA A 5 -3.36 7.12 -14.12
N LEU A 6 -2.78 7.96 -14.99
CA LEU A 6 -1.59 8.74 -14.67
C LEU A 6 -1.93 10.00 -13.84
N LEU A 7 -3.08 10.63 -14.09
CA LEU A 7 -3.56 11.75 -13.25
C LEU A 7 -4.02 11.29 -11.86
N SER A 8 -4.47 10.04 -11.68
CA SER A 8 -4.74 9.47 -10.35
C SER A 8 -3.48 9.07 -9.57
N ALA A 9 -2.32 9.02 -10.22
CA ALA A 9 -1.05 8.65 -9.59
C ALA A 9 -0.32 9.84 -8.93
N ALA A 10 -0.74 11.07 -9.21
CA ALA A 10 -0.22 12.25 -8.53
C ALA A 10 -0.67 12.24 -7.06
N ARG A 11 0.23 11.80 -6.16
CA ARG A 11 -0.01 11.72 -4.72
C ARG A 11 -0.31 13.12 -4.19
N GLN A 12 -1.58 13.41 -3.93
CA GLN A 12 -2.01 14.71 -3.43
C GLN A 12 -1.26 15.01 -2.12
N ARG A 13 -0.55 16.15 -2.06
CA ARG A 13 0.14 16.58 -0.84
C ARG A 13 -0.90 16.88 0.24
N LEU A 14 -0.91 16.09 1.30
CA LEU A 14 -1.84 16.26 2.41
C LEU A 14 -1.43 17.48 3.25
N PRO A 15 -2.40 18.25 3.79
CA PRO A 15 -2.09 19.37 4.67
C PRO A 15 -1.43 18.88 5.96
N PRO A 16 -0.59 19.71 6.61
CA PRO A 16 -0.03 19.38 7.91
C PRO A 16 -1.17 19.18 8.92
N GLY A 17 -1.11 18.09 9.69
CA GLY A 17 -2.16 17.75 10.66
C GLY A 17 -3.40 17.09 10.06
N TYR A 18 -3.35 16.59 8.82
CA TYR A 18 -4.41 15.80 8.22
C TYR A 18 -4.85 14.64 9.14
N ARG A 19 -6.15 14.53 9.40
CA ARG A 19 -6.72 13.46 10.24
C ARG A 19 -7.06 12.25 9.38
N HIS A 20 -6.20 11.24 9.42
CA HIS A 20 -6.46 9.96 8.77
C HIS A 20 -7.72 9.28 9.32
N GLY A 21 -8.49 8.70 8.41
CA GLY A 21 -9.67 7.89 8.68
C GLY A 21 -9.51 6.49 8.10
N THR A 22 -10.62 5.76 7.99
CA THR A 22 -10.67 4.47 7.27
C THR A 22 -10.67 4.66 5.75
N TRP A 23 -11.17 5.79 5.26
CA TRP A 23 -11.17 6.12 3.84
C TRP A 23 -9.80 6.59 3.34
N PRO A 24 -9.40 6.22 2.12
CA PRO A 24 -8.23 6.79 1.44
C PRO A 24 -8.31 8.33 1.36
N PRO A 25 -7.19 9.07 1.56
CA PRO A 25 -7.22 10.53 1.62
C PRO A 25 -7.72 11.26 0.37
N ASP A 26 -7.54 10.63 -0.79
CA ASP A 26 -7.96 11.03 -2.13
C ASP A 26 -9.45 10.80 -2.39
N SER A 27 -10.14 10.01 -1.57
CA SER A 27 -11.56 9.71 -1.72
C SER A 27 -12.44 10.95 -1.47
N LEU A 28 -13.59 11.00 -2.17
CA LEU A 28 -14.60 12.04 -1.98
C LEU A 28 -15.08 12.10 -0.51
N ALA A 29 -15.32 10.94 0.11
CA ALA A 29 -15.72 10.85 1.50
C ALA A 29 -14.68 11.45 2.47
N ALA A 30 -13.38 11.25 2.19
CA ALA A 30 -12.31 11.85 2.98
C ALA A 30 -12.24 13.37 2.81
N ARG A 31 -12.43 13.87 1.59
CA ARG A 31 -12.49 15.32 1.30
C ARG A 31 -13.67 16.00 1.98
N LEU A 32 -14.85 15.38 2.00
CA LEU A 32 -16.02 15.89 2.72
C LEU A 32 -15.81 15.90 4.25
N ARG A 33 -15.15 14.88 4.80
CA ARG A 33 -14.87 14.81 6.25
C ARG A 33 -13.76 15.75 6.70
N ASN A 34 -12.81 16.04 5.81
CA ASN A 34 -11.62 16.86 6.06
C ASN A 34 -11.52 17.94 4.96
N PRO A 35 -12.44 18.93 4.93
CA PRO A 35 -12.35 20.04 3.98
C PRO A 35 -11.08 20.87 4.24
N PRO A 36 -10.49 21.47 3.19
CA PRO A 36 -9.33 22.34 3.34
C PRO A 36 -9.65 23.52 4.29
N GLY A 37 -8.68 23.91 5.11
CA GLY A 37 -8.83 24.99 6.09
C GLY A 37 -9.41 24.57 7.44
N GLN A 38 -10.01 23.38 7.58
CA GLN A 38 -10.51 22.90 8.87
C GLN A 38 -9.36 22.48 9.79
N ARG A 39 -9.14 23.23 10.87
CA ARG A 39 -8.17 22.88 11.91
C ARG A 39 -8.83 22.03 12.99
N ARG A 40 -8.23 20.89 13.32
CA ARG A 40 -8.65 20.00 14.41
C ARG A 40 -7.49 19.76 15.35
N ARG A 41 -7.78 19.41 16.60
CA ARG A 41 -6.74 18.94 17.53
C ARG A 41 -6.05 17.71 16.96
N LYS A 42 -4.71 17.73 17.00
CA LYS A 42 -3.85 16.61 16.58
C LYS A 42 -4.11 15.42 17.49
N ILE A 43 -4.21 14.24 16.89
CA ILE A 43 -4.29 12.99 17.62
C ILE A 43 -2.85 12.52 17.81
N PHE A 44 -2.44 12.34 19.05
CA PHE A 44 -1.14 11.74 19.36
C PHE A 44 -1.26 10.23 19.17
N VAL A 45 -0.33 9.68 18.41
CA VAL A 45 -0.24 8.26 18.07
C VAL A 45 1.16 7.83 18.46
N GLU A 46 1.28 6.63 19.01
CA GLU A 46 2.57 6.04 19.35
C GLU A 46 3.42 5.91 18.07
N PRO A 47 4.64 6.46 18.06
CA PRO A 47 5.52 6.35 16.90
C PRO A 47 6.04 4.92 16.81
N ILE A 48 5.62 4.20 15.78
CA ILE A 48 6.13 2.87 15.44
C ILE A 48 6.93 3.01 14.15
N ALA A 49 8.17 2.52 14.15
CA ALA A 49 8.97 2.49 12.94
C ALA A 49 8.31 1.55 11.91
N LYS A 50 8.45 1.88 10.62
CA LYS A 50 7.86 1.07 9.54
C LYS A 50 8.34 -0.38 9.60
N ASP A 51 9.61 -0.55 9.96
CA ASP A 51 10.29 -1.82 10.07
C ASP A 51 9.79 -2.67 11.24
N ASP A 52 9.38 -2.03 12.34
CA ASP A 52 8.90 -2.72 13.55
C ASP A 52 7.44 -3.12 13.46
N TRP A 53 6.72 -2.66 12.42
CA TRP A 53 5.30 -2.92 12.25
C TRP A 53 5.02 -4.40 11.99
N LYS A 54 4.27 -5.05 12.88
CA LYS A 54 4.13 -6.52 12.90
C LYS A 54 2.93 -7.08 12.15
N VAL A 55 1.89 -6.30 11.87
CA VAL A 55 0.58 -6.81 11.38
C VAL A 55 0.30 -6.37 9.94
N PHE A 56 0.01 -7.31 9.06
CA PHE A 56 -0.25 -7.06 7.65
C PHE A 56 -1.67 -7.46 7.26
N LYS A 57 -2.14 -6.93 6.13
CA LYS A 57 -3.42 -7.34 5.55
C LYS A 57 -3.37 -8.83 5.20
N GLY A 58 -4.38 -9.58 5.61
CA GLY A 58 -4.45 -11.04 5.45
C GLY A 58 -3.97 -11.85 6.65
N ASP A 59 -3.38 -11.21 7.67
CA ASP A 59 -3.03 -11.92 8.90
C ASP A 59 -4.28 -12.32 9.69
N THR A 60 -4.21 -13.43 10.41
CA THR A 60 -5.23 -13.83 11.39
C THR A 60 -4.85 -13.28 12.75
N VAL A 61 -5.74 -12.50 13.35
CA VAL A 61 -5.53 -11.84 14.64
C VAL A 61 -6.65 -12.18 15.61
N GLN A 62 -6.34 -12.19 16.90
CA GLN A 62 -7.31 -12.29 17.97
C GLN A 62 -7.51 -10.93 18.63
N VAL A 63 -8.76 -10.59 18.91
CA VAL A 63 -9.11 -9.37 19.65
C VAL A 63 -8.91 -9.62 21.15
N LEU A 64 -8.10 -8.80 21.80
CA LEU A 64 -7.80 -8.90 23.23
C LEU A 64 -8.83 -8.16 24.08
N ALA A 65 -9.31 -7.00 23.60
CA ALA A 65 -10.20 -6.13 24.34
C ALA A 65 -11.31 -5.55 23.45
N GLY A 66 -12.50 -5.34 24.02
CA GLY A 66 -13.66 -4.78 23.34
C GLY A 66 -14.86 -5.73 23.32
N LYS A 67 -15.86 -5.39 22.50
CA LYS A 67 -17.13 -6.15 22.40
C LYS A 67 -16.93 -7.61 21.98
N ASP A 68 -15.95 -7.86 21.12
CA ASP A 68 -15.67 -9.16 20.50
C ASP A 68 -14.37 -9.79 21.01
N ALA A 69 -14.00 -9.52 22.27
CA ALA A 69 -12.80 -10.07 22.89
C ALA A 69 -12.78 -11.61 22.84
N GLY A 70 -11.62 -12.18 22.55
CA GLY A 70 -11.39 -13.63 22.40
C GLY A 70 -11.72 -14.17 21.00
N LYS A 71 -12.42 -13.44 20.15
CA LYS A 71 -12.70 -13.88 18.77
C LYS A 71 -11.49 -13.63 17.86
N GLN A 72 -11.37 -14.49 16.86
CA GLN A 72 -10.33 -14.42 15.82
C GLN A 72 -10.95 -13.99 14.49
N GLY A 73 -10.19 -13.23 13.71
CA GLY A 73 -10.61 -12.77 12.39
C GLY A 73 -9.43 -12.37 11.51
N MET A 74 -9.70 -12.22 10.23
CA MET A 74 -8.69 -11.82 9.24
C MET A 74 -8.59 -10.30 9.14
N VAL A 75 -7.38 -9.78 8.96
CA VAL A 75 -7.14 -8.35 8.81
C VAL A 75 -7.48 -7.90 7.39
N THR A 76 -8.51 -7.06 7.24
CA THR A 76 -8.97 -6.53 5.94
C THR A 76 -8.20 -5.27 5.53
N GLN A 77 -7.90 -4.39 6.48
CA GLN A 77 -7.25 -3.10 6.22
C GLN A 77 -6.34 -2.69 7.38
N VAL A 78 -5.20 -2.09 7.05
CA VAL A 78 -4.27 -1.50 8.01
C VAL A 78 -4.09 -0.02 7.70
N VAL A 79 -4.17 0.84 8.72
CA VAL A 79 -3.95 2.28 8.64
C VAL A 79 -2.81 2.65 9.60
N GLN A 80 -1.58 2.59 9.09
CA GLN A 80 -0.34 2.83 9.86
C GLN A 80 -0.30 4.24 10.48
N ALA A 81 -0.86 5.26 9.82
CA ALA A 81 -0.85 6.64 10.32
C ALA A 81 -1.61 6.84 11.66
N ARG A 82 -2.42 5.86 12.08
CA ARG A 82 -3.18 5.88 13.35
C ARG A 82 -3.03 4.60 14.17
N ASN A 83 -2.12 3.72 13.79
CA ASN A 83 -1.95 2.38 14.36
C ASN A 83 -3.27 1.59 14.39
N TRP A 84 -4.06 1.73 13.33
CA TRP A 84 -5.40 1.15 13.22
C TRP A 84 -5.39 -0.10 12.36
N VAL A 85 -6.15 -1.10 12.78
CA VAL A 85 -6.35 -2.37 12.09
C VAL A 85 -7.85 -2.65 12.03
N VAL A 86 -8.34 -3.01 10.85
CA VAL A 86 -9.73 -3.39 10.62
C VAL A 86 -9.77 -4.89 10.41
N VAL A 87 -10.58 -5.58 11.21
CA VAL A 87 -10.71 -7.04 11.21
C VAL A 87 -12.09 -7.40 10.67
N GLU A 88 -12.13 -8.39 9.79
CA GLU A 88 -13.35 -8.83 9.11
C GLU A 88 -14.40 -9.32 10.12
N GLY A 89 -15.61 -8.75 10.04
CA GLY A 89 -16.77 -9.19 10.83
C GLY A 89 -16.67 -8.97 12.35
N LEU A 90 -15.58 -8.38 12.86
CA LEU A 90 -15.38 -8.11 14.28
C LEU A 90 -15.41 -6.62 14.58
N ASN A 91 -15.78 -6.27 15.83
CA ASN A 91 -15.94 -4.90 16.28
C ASN A 91 -16.87 -4.09 15.36
N THR A 92 -17.97 -4.72 14.94
CA THR A 92 -18.91 -4.13 13.97
C THR A 92 -19.98 -3.30 14.66
N HIS A 93 -20.34 -2.19 14.03
CA HIS A 93 -21.54 -1.42 14.32
C HIS A 93 -22.45 -1.44 13.09
N TYR A 94 -23.76 -1.34 13.31
CA TYR A 94 -24.70 -1.33 12.20
C TYR A 94 -24.98 0.08 11.71
N ARG A 95 -25.11 0.25 10.39
CA ARG A 95 -25.52 1.50 9.75
C ARG A 95 -26.39 1.24 8.53
N TYR A 96 -27.18 2.24 8.16
CA TYR A 96 -27.94 2.23 6.92
C TYR A 96 -27.09 2.77 5.77
N VAL A 97 -27.11 2.07 4.64
CA VAL A 97 -26.41 2.45 3.40
C VAL A 97 -27.43 2.76 2.31
N ASN A 98 -27.08 3.66 1.38
CA ASN A 98 -27.91 4.08 0.24
C ASN A 98 -29.29 4.64 0.64
N ARG A 99 -29.38 5.33 1.78
CA ARG A 99 -30.61 5.98 2.22
C ARG A 99 -30.94 7.17 1.33
N THR A 100 -32.19 7.22 0.85
CA THR A 100 -32.76 8.29 0.01
C THR A 100 -34.08 8.75 0.63
N ALA A 101 -34.65 9.89 0.20
CA ALA A 101 -35.96 10.34 0.69
C ALA A 101 -37.08 9.29 0.53
N LYS A 102 -37.03 8.45 -0.53
CA LYS A 102 -38.01 7.39 -0.82
C LYS A 102 -37.65 6.01 -0.25
N TYR A 103 -36.39 5.79 0.11
CA TYR A 103 -35.88 4.47 0.53
C TYR A 103 -35.12 4.60 1.84
N SER A 104 -35.55 3.86 2.87
CA SER A 104 -34.98 3.91 4.22
C SER A 104 -33.52 3.47 4.29
N GLY A 105 -33.01 2.77 3.27
CA GLY A 105 -31.64 2.26 3.20
C GLY A 105 -31.54 0.79 3.60
N THR A 106 -30.42 0.16 3.24
CA THR A 106 -30.12 -1.23 3.64
C THR A 106 -29.35 -1.24 4.95
N TYR A 107 -29.78 -2.08 5.91
CA TYR A 107 -29.10 -2.26 7.19
C TYR A 107 -27.88 -3.17 7.02
N ILE A 108 -26.68 -2.65 7.26
CA ILE A 108 -25.43 -3.35 7.01
C ILE A 108 -24.52 -3.21 8.24
N ALA A 109 -23.82 -4.29 8.61
CA ALA A 109 -22.75 -4.26 9.60
C ALA A 109 -21.48 -3.63 8.98
N SER A 110 -20.87 -2.68 9.68
CA SER A 110 -19.62 -2.04 9.25
C SER A 110 -18.58 -2.18 10.35
N GLU A 111 -17.40 -2.62 9.97
CA GLU A 111 -16.28 -2.82 10.88
C GLU A 111 -15.76 -1.48 11.40
N ALA A 112 -15.44 -1.43 12.70
CA ALA A 112 -14.75 -0.30 13.30
C ALA A 112 -13.26 -0.65 13.50
N PRO A 113 -12.34 0.31 13.28
CA PRO A 113 -10.92 0.07 13.47
C PRO A 113 -10.60 -0.19 14.95
N LEU A 114 -9.72 -1.15 15.18
CA LEU A 114 -9.09 -1.44 16.47
C LEU A 114 -7.67 -0.87 16.50
N LEU A 115 -7.17 -0.59 17.70
CA LEU A 115 -5.77 -0.22 17.89
C LEU A 115 -4.88 -1.47 17.84
N LEU A 116 -3.63 -1.30 17.42
CA LEU A 116 -2.65 -2.39 17.39
C LEU A 116 -2.47 -3.06 18.78
N SER A 117 -2.58 -2.30 19.87
CA SER A 117 -2.48 -2.83 21.24
C SER A 117 -3.68 -3.68 21.69
N GLN A 118 -4.80 -3.63 20.97
CA GLN A 118 -6.01 -4.37 21.30
C GLN A 118 -6.10 -5.71 20.55
N ILE A 119 -5.09 -6.05 19.76
CA ILE A 119 -5.03 -7.26 18.96
C ILE A 119 -3.70 -7.99 19.17
N SER A 120 -3.72 -9.30 18.97
CA SER A 120 -2.53 -10.14 18.96
C SER A 120 -2.55 -11.05 17.74
N LEU A 121 -1.37 -11.35 17.18
CA LEU A 121 -1.25 -12.32 16.09
C LEU A 121 -1.50 -13.73 16.63
N VAL A 122 -2.18 -14.53 15.84
CA VAL A 122 -2.49 -15.92 16.18
C VAL A 122 -1.40 -16.83 15.65
N ASP A 123 -0.90 -17.72 16.49
CA ASP A 123 0.02 -18.77 16.06
C ASP A 123 -0.71 -19.79 15.19
N PRO A 124 -0.22 -20.10 13.97
CA PRO A 124 -0.86 -21.09 13.10
C PRO A 124 -0.87 -22.51 13.71
N GLU A 125 0.01 -22.81 14.66
CA GLU A 125 0.01 -24.11 15.37
C GLU A 125 -1.11 -24.24 16.39
N ASP A 126 -1.00 -23.41 17.43
CA ASP A 126 -1.78 -23.52 18.65
C ASP A 126 -3.12 -22.80 18.53
N ARG A 127 -3.28 -21.96 17.49
CA ARG A 127 -4.39 -21.00 17.33
C ARG A 127 -4.59 -20.13 18.56
N LYS A 128 -3.51 -19.85 19.29
CA LYS A 128 -3.48 -19.02 20.49
C LYS A 128 -2.86 -17.66 20.19
N PRO A 129 -3.20 -16.61 20.95
CA PRO A 129 -2.58 -15.30 20.78
C PRO A 129 -1.11 -15.38 21.17
N THR A 130 -0.26 -14.72 20.40
CA THR A 130 1.19 -14.73 20.57
C THR A 130 1.80 -13.36 20.38
N GLU A 131 2.90 -13.14 21.09
CA GLU A 131 3.81 -12.04 20.82
C GLU A 131 4.78 -12.44 19.72
N VAL A 132 5.15 -11.45 18.90
CA VAL A 132 5.92 -11.67 17.68
C VAL A 132 7.14 -10.77 17.68
N GLU A 133 8.28 -11.30 17.27
CA GLU A 133 9.54 -10.57 17.10
C GLU A 133 10.02 -10.66 15.66
N TRP A 134 10.78 -9.65 15.22
CA TRP A 134 11.50 -9.71 13.96
C TRP A 134 12.85 -10.39 14.17
N ARG A 135 13.16 -11.39 13.34
CA ARG A 135 14.45 -12.08 13.30
C ARG A 135 14.94 -12.19 11.85
N TYR A 136 16.21 -12.54 11.68
CA TYR A 136 16.79 -12.85 10.38
C TYR A 136 17.01 -14.36 10.26
N THR A 137 16.70 -14.91 9.10
CA THR A 137 17.08 -16.29 8.75
C THR A 137 18.55 -16.37 8.39
N GLU A 138 19.08 -17.59 8.27
CA GLU A 138 20.46 -17.84 7.84
C GLU A 138 20.74 -17.30 6.43
N GLU A 139 19.71 -17.24 5.59
CA GLU A 139 19.75 -16.67 4.23
C GLU A 139 19.74 -15.14 4.22
N GLY A 140 19.56 -14.50 5.39
CA GLY A 140 19.48 -13.05 5.55
C GLY A 140 18.09 -12.46 5.34
N GLU A 141 17.06 -13.29 5.16
CA GLU A 141 15.68 -12.81 5.03
C GLU A 141 15.10 -12.39 6.38
N ARG A 142 14.45 -11.24 6.42
CA ARG A 142 13.80 -10.74 7.63
C ARG A 142 12.42 -11.36 7.78
N VAL A 143 12.24 -12.15 8.84
CA VAL A 143 11.01 -12.89 9.12
C VAL A 143 10.44 -12.55 10.50
N ARG A 144 9.13 -12.75 10.65
CA ARG A 144 8.44 -12.64 11.94
C ARG A 144 8.48 -14.00 12.63
N VAL A 145 8.78 -14.04 13.92
CA VAL A 145 8.84 -15.28 14.71
C VAL A 145 7.91 -15.17 15.92
N SER A 146 7.10 -16.20 16.14
CA SER A 146 6.27 -16.35 17.35
C SER A 146 7.16 -16.63 18.55
N LEU A 147 7.03 -15.84 19.61
CA LEU A 147 7.75 -16.10 20.87
C LEU A 147 7.27 -17.36 21.59
N ARG A 148 6.05 -17.81 21.30
CA ARG A 148 5.42 -18.94 21.96
C ARG A 148 5.91 -20.28 21.42
N SER A 149 5.88 -20.46 20.10
CA SER A 149 6.27 -21.70 19.42
C SER A 149 7.66 -21.64 18.80
N GLY A 150 8.23 -20.44 18.64
CA GLY A 150 9.45 -20.23 17.87
C GLY A 150 9.24 -20.35 16.35
N ARG A 151 7.99 -20.53 15.86
CA ARG A 151 7.73 -20.68 14.43
C ARG A 151 7.72 -19.35 13.69
N ILE A 152 8.08 -19.45 12.41
CA ILE A 152 8.07 -18.33 11.47
C ILE A 152 6.61 -18.04 11.05
N LEU A 153 6.23 -16.78 11.14
CA LEU A 153 4.95 -16.23 10.66
C LEU A 153 5.19 -15.50 9.33
N PRO A 154 5.01 -16.16 8.18
CA PRO A 154 5.26 -15.52 6.89
C PRO A 154 4.34 -14.31 6.70
N VAL A 155 4.81 -13.30 5.97
CA VAL A 155 3.95 -12.17 5.59
C VAL A 155 2.96 -12.67 4.53
N PRO A 156 1.64 -12.51 4.73
CA PRO A 156 0.66 -12.97 3.76
C PRO A 156 0.86 -12.24 2.42
N PRO A 157 0.80 -12.96 1.27
CA PRO A 157 0.97 -12.36 -0.03
C PRO A 157 -0.12 -11.32 -0.27
N GLN A 158 0.27 -10.08 -0.50
CA GLN A 158 -0.68 -8.99 -0.74
C GLN A 158 -0.90 -8.83 -2.25
N PRO A 159 -2.15 -8.69 -2.70
CA PRO A 159 -2.41 -8.32 -4.08
C PRO A 159 -1.79 -6.95 -4.36
N ARG A 160 -1.25 -6.79 -5.57
CA ARG A 160 -0.69 -5.51 -6.02
C ARG A 160 -1.77 -4.43 -5.95
N ARG A 161 -1.36 -3.20 -5.63
CA ARG A 161 -2.29 -2.05 -5.57
C ARG A 161 -3.02 -1.82 -6.90
N ASP A 162 -2.36 -2.15 -8.01
CA ASP A 162 -2.89 -1.97 -9.36
C ASP A 162 -3.94 -3.03 -9.73
N GLY A 163 -4.11 -4.07 -8.91
CA GLY A 163 -5.07 -5.17 -9.14
C GLY A 163 -4.64 -6.17 -10.20
N ILE A 164 -3.48 -5.99 -10.83
CA ILE A 164 -2.94 -6.89 -11.84
C ILE A 164 -2.36 -8.14 -11.16
N VAL A 165 -2.83 -9.31 -11.60
CA VAL A 165 -2.28 -10.62 -11.24
C VAL A 165 -1.33 -11.05 -12.36
N PRO A 166 0.00 -11.09 -12.15
CA PRO A 166 0.96 -11.37 -13.21
C PRO A 166 0.74 -12.71 -13.92
N GLU A 167 0.34 -13.73 -13.17
CA GLU A 167 0.08 -15.08 -13.69
C GLU A 167 -1.09 -15.14 -14.69
N GLN A 168 -1.99 -14.16 -14.64
CA GLN A 168 -3.17 -14.06 -15.51
C GLN A 168 -2.99 -13.00 -16.61
N TRP A 169 -1.79 -12.44 -16.75
CA TRP A 169 -1.52 -11.40 -17.72
C TRP A 169 -1.50 -11.97 -19.14
N ILE A 170 -2.17 -11.27 -20.06
CA ILE A 170 -2.18 -11.58 -21.49
C ILE A 170 -1.76 -10.32 -22.22
N ASP A 171 -0.73 -10.44 -23.07
CA ASP A 171 -0.19 -9.31 -23.81
C ASP A 171 -1.22 -8.76 -24.81
N GLY A 172 -1.44 -7.45 -24.73
CA GLY A 172 -2.27 -6.72 -25.67
C GLY A 172 -1.51 -6.29 -26.93
N PRO A 173 -2.20 -5.65 -27.88
CA PRO A 173 -1.60 -5.22 -29.16
C PRO A 173 -0.52 -4.12 -29.03
N LYS A 174 -0.32 -3.56 -27.83
CA LYS A 174 0.67 -2.52 -27.54
C LYS A 174 1.64 -2.90 -26.44
N ASP A 175 1.60 -4.16 -26.01
CA ASP A 175 2.50 -4.68 -24.99
C ASP A 175 3.66 -5.38 -25.70
N THR A 176 4.88 -5.10 -25.26
CA THR A 176 6.10 -5.67 -25.85
C THR A 176 6.34 -7.06 -25.28
N SER A 177 6.78 -8.00 -26.11
CA SER A 177 7.11 -9.35 -25.65
C SER A 177 8.26 -9.32 -24.63
N GLN A 178 8.30 -10.33 -23.75
CA GLN A 178 9.37 -10.42 -22.75
C GLN A 178 10.75 -10.58 -23.39
N GLU A 179 10.84 -11.32 -24.49
CA GLU A 179 12.09 -11.58 -25.21
C GLU A 179 12.67 -10.28 -25.79
N ASP A 180 11.84 -9.48 -26.46
CA ASP A 180 12.24 -8.20 -27.04
C ASP A 180 12.65 -7.19 -25.95
N ALA A 181 11.94 -7.19 -24.81
CA ALA A 181 12.22 -6.28 -23.70
C ALA A 181 13.51 -6.62 -22.94
N LEU A 182 13.86 -7.90 -22.84
CA LEU A 182 15.08 -8.37 -22.15
C LEU A 182 16.31 -8.44 -23.06
N ALA A 183 16.14 -8.23 -24.36
CA ALA A 183 17.22 -8.22 -25.32
C ALA A 183 18.29 -7.16 -24.96
N LYS A 184 19.51 -7.62 -24.65
CA LYS A 184 20.66 -6.74 -24.34
C LYS A 184 21.23 -6.13 -25.61
N THR A 185 20.63 -5.04 -26.08
CA THR A 185 21.04 -4.31 -27.29
C THR A 185 22.05 -3.20 -27.01
N TYR A 186 22.09 -2.69 -25.77
CA TYR A 186 23.01 -1.61 -25.39
C TYR A 186 24.47 -2.05 -25.45
N ARG A 187 25.29 -1.28 -26.16
CA ARG A 187 26.74 -1.43 -26.22
C ARG A 187 27.37 -0.18 -25.60
N PRO A 188 28.17 -0.32 -24.53
CA PRO A 188 28.81 0.83 -23.91
C PRO A 188 29.80 1.47 -24.89
N SER A 189 29.63 2.76 -25.14
CA SER A 189 30.50 3.56 -25.99
C SER A 189 30.86 4.87 -25.30
N LEU A 190 31.85 5.58 -25.85
CA LEU A 190 32.23 6.93 -25.39
C LEU A 190 31.50 8.04 -26.16
N LYS A 191 30.59 7.68 -27.06
CA LYS A 191 29.80 8.64 -27.85
C LYS A 191 28.55 9.03 -27.08
N THR A 192 28.04 10.22 -27.35
CA THR A 192 26.73 10.61 -26.85
C THR A 192 25.62 9.93 -27.66
N PHE A 193 24.41 9.88 -27.09
CA PHE A 193 23.25 9.30 -27.77
C PHE A 193 22.94 10.03 -29.08
N GLU A 194 23.10 11.36 -29.10
CA GLU A 194 22.90 12.19 -30.27
C GLU A 194 23.93 11.89 -31.37
N GLU A 195 25.20 11.75 -31.00
CA GLU A 195 26.27 11.39 -31.94
C GLU A 195 26.05 10.02 -32.57
N GLU A 196 25.69 9.01 -31.77
CA GLU A 196 25.42 7.66 -32.28
C GLU A 196 24.22 7.63 -33.24
N ILE A 197 23.17 8.40 -32.95
CA ILE A 197 22.00 8.52 -33.81
C ILE A 197 22.34 9.26 -35.10
N MET A 198 23.12 10.34 -35.01
CA MET A 198 23.58 11.06 -36.21
C MET A 198 24.39 10.12 -37.10
N ASP A 199 25.32 9.36 -36.52
CA ASP A 199 26.11 8.36 -37.24
C ASP A 199 25.23 7.26 -37.86
N ALA A 200 24.26 6.73 -37.09
CA ALA A 200 23.36 5.67 -37.55
C ALA A 200 22.41 6.12 -38.66
N MET A 201 21.95 7.38 -38.62
CA MET A 201 21.11 7.98 -39.66
C MET A 201 21.92 8.59 -40.82
N GLY A 202 23.26 8.59 -40.74
CA GLY A 202 24.14 9.18 -41.75
C GLY A 202 24.06 10.72 -41.83
N ILE A 203 23.65 11.38 -40.75
CA ILE A 203 23.53 12.84 -40.67
C ILE A 203 24.92 13.43 -40.44
N VAL A 204 25.35 14.32 -41.33
CA VAL A 204 26.65 14.99 -41.24
C VAL A 204 26.43 16.49 -41.01
N GLU A 205 26.67 16.96 -39.79
CA GLU A 205 26.66 18.39 -39.48
C GLU A 205 28.03 19.02 -39.78
N LYS A 206 28.05 19.97 -40.71
CA LYS A 206 29.29 20.63 -41.14
C LYS A 206 29.58 21.91 -40.35
N ARG A 207 28.60 22.45 -39.62
CA ARG A 207 28.74 23.68 -38.85
C ARG A 207 29.32 23.37 -37.47
N GLN A 208 30.13 24.28 -36.96
CA GLN A 208 30.63 24.22 -35.58
C GLN A 208 29.84 25.18 -34.68
N PRO A 209 29.45 24.77 -33.46
CA PRO A 209 28.77 25.65 -32.53
C PRO A 209 29.68 26.83 -32.15
N LYS A 210 29.14 28.05 -32.21
CA LYS A 210 29.85 29.26 -31.79
C LYS A 210 29.97 29.28 -30.26
N LYS A 211 31.07 29.83 -29.74
CA LYS A 211 31.26 30.03 -28.30
C LYS A 211 30.15 30.92 -27.74
N SER A 212 29.52 30.49 -26.65
CA SER A 212 28.54 31.25 -25.89
C SER A 212 28.99 31.40 -24.43
N TYR A 213 28.56 32.49 -23.80
CA TYR A 213 28.81 32.72 -22.37
C TYR A 213 27.64 32.21 -21.55
N TRP A 214 27.93 31.56 -20.42
CA TRP A 214 26.96 31.13 -19.42
C TRP A 214 27.31 31.84 -18.12
N TYR A 215 26.39 32.67 -17.60
CA TYR A 215 26.53 33.44 -16.36
C TYR A 215 25.28 33.29 -15.50
#